data_AF-A0ABD1STM1-F1
#
_entry.id   AF-A0ABD1STM1-F1
#
_cell.length_a   1.000
_cell.length_b   1.000
_cell.length_c   1.000
_cell.angle_alpha   90.00
_cell.angle_beta   90.00
_cell.angle_gamma   90.00
#
_symmetry.space_group_name_H-M   'P 1'
#
loop_
_entity.id
_entity.type
_entity.pdbx_description
1 polymer ?
#
loop_
_entity_poly.entity_id
_entity_poly.type
_entity_poly.pdbx_seq_one_letter_code
_entity_poly.pdbx_strand_id
1 'polypeptide(L)'
;MKSQNPLNDTLRWRQEFEVDTIMEDFDFKELNEVRKYYPQGYHGVDKEGRPIYIERLGKTLVIRYPACSVATNRHIDSSTTILDVEGVGLKSFTRPAQEVLMHLRKIYADNDSKVIGNKYLSKLLEMIDESELPGFIGGSCNCMYEGGCMRSDKGPWNDTYIAESGSETEEVTLCSANSDRRDSFTV
;
A
#
# COMPACT_ATOMS: atom_id res chain seq x y z
N MET A 1 11.97 30.13 0.71
CA MET A 1 10.87 30.33 1.68
C MET A 1 9.98 29.11 1.59
N LYS A 2 9.93 28.25 2.62
CA LYS A 2 8.96 27.14 2.66
C LYS A 2 7.59 27.75 2.97
N SER A 3 6.54 27.37 2.23
CA SER A 3 5.21 27.91 2.48
C SER A 3 4.73 27.45 3.86
N GLN A 4 3.95 28.28 4.55
CA GLN A 4 3.46 27.99 5.91
C GLN A 4 2.27 27.01 5.93
N ASN A 5 1.87 26.44 4.79
CA ASN A 5 0.74 25.52 4.70
C ASN A 5 1.09 24.27 3.87
N PRO A 6 1.35 23.11 4.52
CA PRO A 6 1.69 21.86 3.85
C PRO A 6 0.67 21.43 2.79
N LEU A 7 -0.61 21.72 3.00
CA LEU A 7 -1.67 21.39 2.04
C LEU A 7 -1.50 22.17 0.74
N ASN A 8 -1.15 23.45 0.81
CA ASN A 8 -0.95 24.28 -0.38
C ASN A 8 0.27 23.84 -1.19
N ASP A 9 1.32 23.36 -0.52
CA ASP A 9 2.49 22.80 -1.20
C ASP A 9 2.16 21.47 -1.87
N THR A 10 1.37 20.59 -1.24
CA THR A 10 0.86 19.35 -1.86
C THR A 10 -0.02 19.65 -3.07
N LEU A 11 -0.98 20.58 -2.95
CA LEU A 11 -1.86 20.96 -4.06
C LEU A 11 -1.09 21.54 -5.25
N ARG A 12 -0.07 22.38 -4.99
CA ARG A 12 0.78 22.92 -6.04
C ARG A 12 1.61 21.82 -6.71
N TRP A 13 2.20 20.91 -5.94
CA TRP A 13 2.93 19.77 -6.49
C TRP A 13 2.04 18.88 -7.36
N ARG A 14 0.79 18.60 -6.92
CA ARG A 14 -0.19 17.84 -7.72
C ARG A 14 -0.48 18.48 -9.08
N GLN A 15 -0.64 19.81 -9.09
CA GLN A 15 -0.83 20.56 -10.34
C GLN A 15 0.43 20.55 -11.21
N GLU A 16 1.61 20.77 -10.62
CA GLU A 16 2.89 20.79 -11.36
C GLU A 16 3.22 19.45 -12.04
N PHE A 17 2.79 18.34 -11.45
CA PHE A 17 3.04 16.99 -11.96
C PHE A 17 1.81 16.33 -12.60
N GLU A 18 0.73 17.10 -12.82
CA GLU A 18 -0.50 16.63 -13.47
C GLU A 18 -1.06 15.35 -12.81
N VAL A 19 -0.92 15.24 -11.49
CA VAL A 19 -1.26 14.03 -10.74
C VAL A 19 -2.76 13.75 -10.76
N ASP A 20 -3.59 14.79 -10.90
CA ASP A 20 -5.04 14.66 -10.95
C ASP A 20 -5.53 13.95 -12.22
N THR A 21 -4.74 13.95 -13.30
CA THR A 21 -5.06 13.28 -14.57
C THR A 21 -4.34 11.95 -14.75
N ILE A 22 -3.50 11.54 -13.78
CA ILE A 22 -2.65 10.33 -13.87
C ILE A 22 -3.43 9.06 -14.24
N MET A 23 -4.68 8.97 -13.81
CA MET A 23 -5.54 7.80 -14.09
C MET A 23 -6.04 7.76 -15.55
N GLU A 24 -6.03 8.90 -16.25
CA GLU A 24 -6.48 9.06 -17.63
C GLU A 24 -5.32 9.05 -18.64
N ASP A 25 -4.18 9.66 -18.27
CA ASP A 25 -3.07 9.92 -19.19
C ASP A 25 -1.89 8.94 -19.06
N PHE A 26 -1.76 8.21 -17.94
CA PHE A 26 -0.69 7.24 -17.74
C PHE A 26 -1.12 5.81 -18.13
N ASP A 27 -0.66 5.36 -19.30
CA ASP A 27 -0.77 3.96 -19.74
C ASP A 27 0.49 3.16 -19.36
N PHE A 28 0.39 2.36 -18.28
CA PHE A 28 1.49 1.51 -17.83
C PHE A 28 1.56 0.18 -18.61
N LYS A 29 2.05 0.24 -19.84
CA LYS A 29 2.11 -0.91 -20.77
C LYS A 29 2.88 -2.11 -20.22
N GLU A 30 3.93 -1.88 -19.44
CA GLU A 30 4.80 -2.92 -18.89
C GLU A 30 4.28 -3.51 -17.58
N LEU A 31 3.17 -3.02 -17.03
CA LEU A 31 2.65 -3.41 -15.71
C LEU A 31 2.54 -4.93 -15.54
N ASN A 32 2.03 -5.62 -16.56
CA ASN A 32 1.86 -7.07 -16.52
C ASN A 32 3.19 -7.83 -16.46
N GLU A 33 4.24 -7.33 -17.11
CA GLU A 33 5.59 -7.89 -17.05
C GLU A 33 6.26 -7.55 -15.73
N VAL A 34 6.15 -6.31 -15.26
CA VAL A 34 6.67 -5.88 -13.96
C VAL A 34 6.07 -6.73 -12.85
N ARG A 35 4.75 -6.98 -12.84
CA ARG A 35 4.07 -7.81 -11.83
C ARG A 35 4.53 -9.27 -11.81
N LYS A 36 5.15 -9.80 -12.88
CA LYS A 36 5.78 -11.14 -12.85
C LYS A 36 7.00 -11.17 -11.92
N TYR A 37 7.77 -10.10 -11.93
CA TYR A 37 9.05 -9.97 -11.21
C TYR A 37 8.92 -9.23 -9.88
N TYR A 38 7.93 -8.34 -9.77
CA TYR A 38 7.61 -7.58 -8.58
C TYR A 38 6.10 -7.68 -8.27
N PRO A 39 5.65 -8.86 -7.80
CA PRO A 39 4.24 -9.07 -7.53
C PRO A 39 3.83 -8.29 -6.28
N GLN A 40 2.99 -7.28 -6.52
CA GLN A 40 2.40 -6.42 -5.52
C GLN A 40 0.95 -6.05 -5.90
N GLY A 41 0.16 -5.65 -4.91
CA GLY A 41 -1.19 -5.13 -5.12
C GLY A 41 -2.12 -5.35 -3.93
N TYR A 42 -3.34 -4.83 -4.05
CA TYR A 42 -4.39 -5.02 -3.07
C TYR A 42 -5.11 -6.36 -3.27
N HIS A 43 -5.55 -6.97 -2.16
CA HIS A 43 -6.30 -8.21 -2.18
C HIS A 43 -7.08 -8.45 -0.89
N GLY A 44 -8.40 -8.33 -0.96
CA GLY A 44 -9.33 -8.53 0.14
C GLY A 44 -9.32 -7.38 1.14
N VAL A 45 -10.03 -7.60 2.23
CA VAL A 45 -10.09 -6.68 3.37
C VAL A 45 -9.85 -7.44 4.67
N ASP A 46 -9.37 -6.73 5.69
CA ASP A 46 -9.30 -7.29 7.04
C ASP A 46 -10.71 -7.33 7.68
N LYS A 47 -10.80 -7.87 8.91
CA LYS A 47 -12.07 -7.99 9.64
C LYS A 47 -12.73 -6.65 9.97
N GLU A 48 -12.01 -5.55 9.83
CA GLU A 48 -12.52 -4.19 10.02
C GLU A 48 -12.81 -3.48 8.68
N GLY A 49 -12.71 -4.19 7.55
CA GLY A 49 -12.98 -3.67 6.21
C GLY A 49 -11.82 -2.88 5.60
N ARG A 50 -10.63 -2.91 6.21
CA ARG A 50 -9.46 -2.16 5.70
C ARG A 50 -8.81 -2.93 4.55
N PRO A 51 -8.39 -2.25 3.46
CA PRO A 51 -7.78 -2.92 2.32
C PRO A 51 -6.45 -3.59 2.71
N ILE A 52 -6.25 -4.82 2.25
CA ILE A 52 -5.00 -5.56 2.47
C ILE A 52 -4.09 -5.33 1.27
N TYR A 53 -2.92 -4.73 1.51
CA TYR A 53 -1.84 -4.61 0.51
C TYR A 53 -0.81 -5.73 0.70
N ILE A 54 -0.44 -6.41 -0.39
CA ILE A 54 0.52 -7.52 -0.37
C ILE A 54 1.67 -7.21 -1.33
N GLU A 55 2.90 -7.30 -0.84
CA GLU A 55 4.12 -7.16 -1.63
C GLU A 55 5.05 -8.35 -1.36
N ARG A 56 5.51 -9.04 -2.42
CA ARG A 56 6.39 -10.22 -2.26
C ARG A 56 7.81 -9.95 -2.70
N LEU A 57 8.53 -9.18 -1.89
CA LEU A 57 9.95 -8.84 -2.10
C LEU A 57 10.84 -10.05 -2.39
N GLY A 58 10.62 -11.18 -1.71
CA GLY A 58 11.42 -12.39 -1.93
C GLY A 58 11.45 -12.87 -3.39
N LYS A 59 10.36 -12.69 -4.15
CA LYS A 59 10.35 -13.06 -5.58
C LYS A 59 11.18 -12.11 -6.44
N THR A 60 11.22 -10.83 -6.07
CA THR A 60 12.00 -9.81 -6.77
C THR A 60 13.49 -9.99 -6.52
N LEU A 61 13.87 -10.24 -5.27
CA LEU A 61 15.27 -10.37 -4.86
C LEU A 61 15.97 -11.56 -5.52
N VAL A 62 15.25 -12.65 -5.80
CA VAL A 62 15.78 -13.83 -6.53
C VAL A 62 16.36 -13.48 -7.89
N ILE A 63 15.87 -12.44 -8.55
CA ILE A 63 16.38 -12.00 -9.86
C ILE A 63 17.41 -10.89 -9.71
N ARG A 64 17.20 -9.97 -8.76
CA ARG A 64 18.09 -8.82 -8.55
C ARG A 64 19.45 -9.25 -7.99
N TYR A 65 19.48 -10.16 -7.01
CA TYR A 65 20.72 -10.59 -6.36
C TYR A 65 21.71 -11.25 -7.32
N PRO A 66 21.32 -12.23 -8.17
CA PRO A 66 22.24 -12.78 -9.17
C PRO A 66 22.71 -11.74 -10.20
N ALA A 67 21.80 -10.90 -10.71
CA ALA A 67 22.15 -9.88 -11.70
C ALA A 67 23.16 -8.86 -11.15
N CYS A 68 22.94 -8.36 -9.94
CA CYS A 68 23.88 -7.46 -9.26
C CYS A 68 25.20 -8.15 -8.90
N SER A 69 25.16 -9.44 -8.54
CA SER A 69 26.37 -10.21 -8.24
C SER A 69 27.28 -10.34 -9.46
N VAL A 70 26.70 -10.64 -10.63
CA VAL A 70 27.42 -10.71 -11.90
C VAL A 70 27.99 -9.34 -12.28
N ALA A 71 27.17 -8.28 -12.20
CA ALA A 71 27.58 -6.93 -12.58
C ALA A 71 28.73 -6.38 -11.72
N THR A 72 28.85 -6.83 -10.47
CA THR A 72 29.85 -6.33 -9.52
C THR A 72 30.99 -7.32 -9.25
N ASN A 73 30.93 -8.51 -9.83
CA ASN A 73 31.86 -9.61 -9.58
C ASN A 73 32.08 -9.91 -8.08
N ARG A 74 31.00 -9.86 -7.31
CA ARG A 74 30.98 -10.22 -5.88
C ARG A 74 29.61 -10.75 -5.49
N HIS A 75 29.52 -11.51 -4.39
CA HIS A 75 28.25 -11.99 -3.89
C HIS A 75 27.42 -10.82 -3.32
N ILE A 76 26.20 -10.63 -3.84
CA ILE A 76 25.19 -9.69 -3.34
C ILE A 76 24.00 -10.51 -2.82
N ASP A 77 23.68 -10.36 -1.55
CA ASP A 77 22.58 -11.02 -0.84
C ASP A 77 21.75 -10.06 0.03
N SER A 78 22.00 -8.76 -0.12
CA SER A 78 21.33 -7.69 0.61
C SER A 78 20.90 -6.57 -0.32
N SER A 79 19.86 -5.84 0.06
CA SER A 79 19.33 -4.67 -0.66
C SER A 79 19.08 -3.51 0.30
N THR A 80 19.33 -2.29 -0.18
CA THR A 80 18.92 -1.07 0.52
C THR A 80 17.54 -0.66 0.01
N THR A 81 16.51 -0.75 0.86
CA THR A 81 15.16 -0.27 0.54
C THR A 81 14.91 1.05 1.24
N ILE A 82 14.52 2.07 0.46
CA ILE A 82 14.06 3.36 0.98
C ILE A 82 12.55 3.36 0.86
N LEU A 83 11.86 3.39 2.00
CA LEU A 83 10.41 3.56 2.08
C LEU A 83 10.13 4.98 2.58
N ASP A 84 9.52 5.79 1.74
CA ASP A 84 8.98 7.07 2.20
C ASP A 84 7.72 6.80 3.02
N VAL A 85 7.77 7.22 4.28
CA VAL A 85 6.73 6.98 5.28
C VAL A 85 6.34 8.29 5.96
N GLU A 86 6.52 9.42 5.26
CA GLU A 86 6.03 10.72 5.76
C GLU A 86 4.54 10.62 6.12
N GLY A 87 4.18 11.08 7.31
CA GLY A 87 2.82 10.98 7.85
C GLY A 87 2.42 9.61 8.41
N VAL A 88 3.24 8.57 8.25
CA VAL A 88 2.93 7.21 8.72
C VAL A 88 3.59 6.96 10.08
N GLY A 89 2.82 7.15 11.16
CA GLY A 89 3.25 6.78 12.51
C GLY A 89 2.95 5.32 12.87
N LEU A 90 3.60 4.77 13.90
CA LEU A 90 3.28 3.42 14.44
C LEU A 90 1.78 3.27 14.78
N LYS A 91 1.14 4.35 15.23
CA LYS A 91 -0.29 4.39 15.56
C LYS A 91 -1.21 4.20 14.34
N SER A 92 -0.69 4.32 13.13
CA SER A 92 -1.45 4.07 11.89
C SER A 92 -1.68 2.57 11.65
N PHE A 93 -0.93 1.71 12.34
CA PHE A 93 -1.04 0.26 12.25
C PHE A 93 -1.80 -0.31 13.43
N THR A 94 -2.57 -1.39 13.21
CA THR A 94 -3.21 -2.17 14.28
C THR A 94 -2.15 -2.79 15.20
N ARG A 95 -2.48 -3.11 16.46
CA ARG A 95 -1.52 -3.74 17.38
C ARG A 95 -0.88 -5.00 16.82
N PRO A 96 -1.62 -5.95 16.20
CA PRO A 96 -0.98 -7.14 15.67
C PRO A 96 -0.12 -6.83 14.43
N ALA A 97 -0.47 -5.83 13.61
CA ALA A 97 0.41 -5.36 12.53
C ALA A 97 1.69 -4.71 13.06
N GLN A 98 1.63 -3.95 14.17
CA GLN A 98 2.81 -3.42 14.85
C GLN A 98 3.71 -4.54 15.36
N GLU A 99 3.15 -5.60 15.96
CA GLU A 99 3.91 -6.77 16.40
C GLU A 99 4.63 -7.43 15.23
N VAL A 100 3.94 -7.65 14.10
CA VAL A 100 4.55 -8.19 12.88
C VAL A 100 5.67 -7.29 12.37
N LEU A 101 5.46 -5.97 12.33
CA LEU A 101 6.46 -4.99 11.88
C LEU A 101 7.71 -4.98 12.78
N MET A 102 7.53 -5.07 14.10
CA MET A 102 8.63 -5.17 15.06
C MET A 102 9.43 -6.46 14.89
N HIS A 103 8.75 -7.59 14.66
CA HIS A 103 9.44 -8.85 14.36
C HIS A 103 10.19 -8.77 13.03
N LEU A 104 9.56 -8.26 11.97
CA LEU A 104 10.20 -8.07 10.66
C LEU A 104 11.48 -7.24 10.77
N ARG A 105 11.45 -6.14 11.53
CA ARG A 105 12.65 -5.33 11.79
C ARG A 105 13.78 -6.15 12.42
N LYS A 106 13.46 -7.05 13.36
CA LYS A 106 14.45 -7.95 13.96
C LYS A 106 15.01 -8.94 12.94
N ILE A 107 14.17 -9.48 12.06
CA ILE A 107 14.60 -10.40 11.00
C ILE A 107 15.52 -9.71 9.98
N TYR A 108 15.18 -8.49 9.56
CA TYR A 108 16.05 -7.70 8.68
C TYR A 108 17.37 -7.29 9.35
N ALA A 109 17.40 -7.13 10.68
CA ALA A 109 18.61 -6.82 11.42
C ALA A 109 19.51 -8.06 11.63
N ASP A 110 18.91 -9.23 11.87
CA ASP A 110 19.62 -10.46 12.23
C ASP A 110 19.99 -11.33 11.01
N ASN A 111 19.56 -10.96 9.78
CA ASN A 111 19.78 -11.65 8.50
C ASN A 111 19.39 -13.15 8.45
N ASP A 112 18.67 -13.65 9.46
CA ASP A 112 18.30 -15.06 9.53
C ASP A 112 16.97 -15.32 8.81
N SER A 113 17.08 -15.69 7.53
CA SER A 113 15.95 -16.07 6.66
C SER A 113 15.15 -17.28 7.16
N LYS A 114 15.64 -18.03 8.17
CA LYS A 114 14.89 -19.16 8.79
C LYS A 114 13.84 -18.74 9.82
N VAL A 115 13.81 -17.48 10.24
CA VAL A 115 13.06 -17.09 11.45
C VAL A 115 11.54 -16.92 11.22
N ILE A 116 11.06 -16.89 9.97
CA ILE A 116 9.63 -16.64 9.68
C ILE A 116 8.90 -17.92 9.25
N GLY A 117 8.90 -18.96 10.09
CA GLY A 117 7.93 -20.05 9.96
C GLY A 117 6.49 -19.58 10.24
N ASN A 118 5.53 -20.51 10.35
CA ASN A 118 4.08 -20.31 10.58
C ASN A 118 3.66 -19.37 11.76
N LYS A 119 4.60 -18.76 12.50
CA LYS A 119 4.34 -17.88 13.65
C LYS A 119 3.67 -16.54 13.29
N TYR A 120 3.88 -16.03 12.08
CA TYR A 120 3.19 -14.81 11.63
C TYR A 120 1.76 -15.10 11.17
N LEU A 121 1.50 -16.30 10.66
CA LEU A 121 0.19 -16.67 10.13
C LEU A 121 -0.89 -16.59 11.21
N SER A 122 -0.62 -17.10 12.42
CA SER A 122 -1.56 -16.96 13.54
C SER A 122 -1.87 -15.50 13.86
N LYS A 123 -0.88 -14.59 13.74
CA LYS A 123 -1.09 -13.15 13.96
C LYS A 123 -1.83 -12.47 12.82
N LEU A 124 -1.63 -12.90 11.58
CA LEU A 124 -2.43 -12.43 10.45
C LEU A 124 -3.90 -12.85 10.62
N LEU A 125 -4.15 -14.11 10.98
CA LEU A 125 -5.50 -14.66 11.16
C LEU A 125 -6.26 -14.07 12.36
N GLU A 126 -5.57 -13.44 13.32
CA GLU A 126 -6.23 -12.62 14.34
C GLU A 126 -6.99 -11.44 13.69
N MET A 127 -6.43 -10.83 12.64
CA MET A 127 -6.96 -9.60 12.01
C MET A 127 -7.69 -9.84 10.67
N ILE A 128 -7.32 -10.87 9.94
CA ILE A 128 -7.77 -11.13 8.57
C ILE A 128 -8.48 -12.48 8.56
N ASP A 129 -9.65 -12.57 7.92
CA ASP A 129 -10.30 -13.86 7.71
C ASP A 129 -9.53 -14.73 6.73
N GLU A 130 -9.49 -16.03 7.00
CA GLU A 130 -8.73 -16.99 6.18
C GLU A 130 -9.15 -16.94 4.71
N SER A 131 -10.43 -16.68 4.42
CA SER A 131 -10.99 -16.55 3.07
C SER A 131 -10.61 -15.26 2.34
N GLU A 132 -10.14 -14.24 3.06
CA GLU A 132 -9.60 -13.00 2.49
C GLU A 132 -8.10 -13.09 2.24
N LEU A 133 -7.43 -14.09 2.80
CA LEU A 133 -5.99 -14.28 2.68
C LEU A 133 -5.64 -15.30 1.57
N PRO A 134 -4.70 -15.00 0.65
CA PRO A 134 -4.28 -15.94 -0.38
C PRO A 134 -3.67 -17.24 0.17
N GLY A 135 -3.95 -18.36 -0.51
CA GLY A 135 -3.45 -19.68 -0.11
C GLY A 135 -1.93 -19.79 0.00
N PHE A 136 -1.17 -19.09 -0.85
CA PHE A 136 0.31 -19.14 -0.83
C PHE A 136 0.94 -18.41 0.37
N ILE A 137 0.17 -17.69 1.18
CA ILE A 137 0.61 -17.12 2.47
C ILE A 137 -0.19 -17.68 3.66
N GLY A 138 -0.88 -18.82 3.47
CA GLY A 138 -1.51 -19.58 4.54
C GLY A 138 -2.99 -19.31 4.77
N GLY A 139 -3.67 -18.60 3.86
CA GLY A 139 -5.14 -18.51 3.85
C GLY A 139 -5.82 -19.57 3.00
N SER A 140 -7.08 -19.33 2.64
CA SER A 140 -7.91 -20.24 1.83
C SER A 140 -8.39 -19.59 0.51
N CYS A 141 -8.10 -18.31 0.29
CA CYS A 141 -8.46 -17.64 -0.96
C CYS A 141 -7.68 -18.19 -2.15
N ASN A 142 -8.40 -18.57 -3.21
CA ASN A 142 -7.86 -19.00 -4.49
C ASN A 142 -8.69 -18.39 -5.62
N CYS A 143 -8.35 -17.16 -6.03
CA CYS A 143 -9.04 -16.50 -7.13
C CYS A 143 -8.85 -17.24 -8.46
N MET A 144 -9.96 -17.44 -9.18
CA MET A 144 -9.99 -18.13 -10.48
C MET A 144 -9.51 -17.27 -11.65
N TYR A 145 -9.26 -15.98 -11.43
CA TYR A 145 -8.79 -15.04 -12.45
C TYR A 145 -7.37 -15.37 -12.95
N GLU A 146 -7.05 -14.98 -14.19
CA GLU A 146 -5.72 -15.20 -14.77
C GLU A 146 -4.62 -14.48 -13.96
N GLY A 147 -3.72 -15.26 -13.36
CA GLY A 147 -2.67 -14.78 -12.46
C GLY A 147 -3.04 -14.76 -10.97
N GLY A 148 -4.20 -15.30 -10.61
CA GLY A 148 -4.60 -15.63 -9.23
C GLY A 148 -4.74 -14.41 -8.33
N CYS A 149 -4.61 -14.61 -7.01
CA CYS A 149 -4.89 -13.58 -6.01
C CYS A 149 -4.07 -12.29 -6.18
N MET A 150 -2.82 -12.38 -6.66
CA MET A 150 -1.97 -11.19 -6.86
C MET A 150 -2.41 -10.30 -8.05
N ARG A 151 -3.31 -10.80 -8.91
CA ARG A 151 -3.82 -10.07 -10.09
C ARG A 151 -5.31 -9.82 -10.06
N SER A 152 -6.05 -10.49 -9.17
CA SER A 152 -7.50 -10.37 -9.10
C SER A 152 -7.98 -9.01 -8.56
N ASP A 153 -7.11 -8.29 -7.85
CA ASP A 153 -7.42 -7.01 -7.19
C ASP A 153 -8.72 -7.09 -6.35
N LYS A 154 -8.98 -8.25 -5.74
CA LYS A 154 -10.27 -8.55 -5.09
C LYS A 154 -10.54 -7.50 -4.00
N GLY A 155 -11.70 -6.87 -3.98
CA GLY A 155 -12.08 -5.95 -2.90
C GLY A 155 -13.36 -5.16 -3.20
N PRO A 156 -13.91 -4.45 -2.19
CA PRO A 156 -15.14 -3.68 -2.33
C PRO A 156 -15.02 -2.49 -3.31
N TRP A 157 -13.80 -2.02 -3.60
CA TRP A 157 -13.55 -0.96 -4.59
C TRP A 157 -13.87 -1.38 -6.04
N ASN A 158 -14.04 -2.67 -6.29
CA ASN A 158 -14.48 -3.18 -7.60
C ASN A 158 -16.00 -3.36 -7.70
N ASP A 159 -16.74 -3.05 -6.63
CA ASP A 159 -18.21 -2.95 -6.66
C ASP A 159 -18.61 -1.55 -7.13
N THR A 160 -19.29 -1.46 -8.27
CA THR A 160 -19.69 -0.19 -8.89
C THR A 160 -20.60 0.64 -7.99
N TYR A 161 -21.48 0.01 -7.21
CA TYR A 161 -22.39 0.72 -6.31
C TYR A 161 -21.66 1.34 -5.11
N ILE A 162 -20.60 0.68 -4.64
CA ILE A 162 -19.79 1.17 -3.51
C ILE A 162 -18.81 2.24 -3.98
N ALA A 163 -18.18 2.07 -5.15
CA ALA A 163 -17.23 3.02 -5.70
C ALA A 163 -17.89 4.39 -5.99
N GLU A 164 -19.11 4.40 -6.54
CA GLU A 164 -19.87 5.64 -6.81
C GLU A 164 -20.24 6.35 -5.50
N SER A 165 -20.69 5.62 -4.48
CA SER A 165 -21.06 6.15 -3.16
C SER A 165 -19.88 6.79 -2.40
N GLY A 166 -18.64 6.38 -2.68
CA GLY A 166 -17.44 6.97 -2.08
C GLY A 166 -17.04 8.31 -2.71
N SER A 167 -17.25 8.46 -4.02
CA SER A 167 -16.90 9.68 -4.78
C SER A 167 -17.74 10.91 -4.40
N GLU A 168 -18.99 10.70 -3.97
CA GLU A 168 -19.88 11.80 -3.53
C GLU A 168 -19.47 12.42 -2.18
N THR A 169 -18.66 11.71 -1.37
CA THR A 169 -18.29 12.18 -0.03
C THR A 169 -17.15 13.20 -0.01
N GLU A 170 -16.38 13.34 -1.09
CA GLU A 170 -15.27 14.31 -1.17
C GLU A 170 -15.74 15.75 -1.49
N GLU A 171 -16.91 15.96 -2.10
CA GLU A 171 -17.42 17.32 -2.39
C GLU A 171 -18.01 18.05 -1.17
N VAL A 172 -18.45 17.34 -0.12
CA VAL A 172 -19.31 17.95 0.92
C VAL A 172 -18.56 18.57 2.11
N THR A 173 -17.23 18.41 2.23
CA THR A 173 -16.48 18.97 3.40
C THR A 173 -15.70 20.26 3.10
N LEU A 174 -15.65 20.74 1.85
CA LEU A 174 -14.89 21.94 1.48
C LEU A 174 -15.72 23.25 1.38
N CYS A 175 -17.05 23.19 1.50
CA CYS A 175 -17.92 24.38 1.50
C CYS A 175 -18.90 24.41 2.69
N SER A 176 -18.39 24.59 3.91
CA SER A 176 -19.24 25.07 5.04
C SER A 176 -18.49 25.92 6.08
N ALA A 177 -17.24 26.33 5.79
CA ALA A 177 -16.45 27.17 6.70
C ALA A 177 -15.94 28.44 6.01
N ASN A 178 -16.79 29.17 5.29
CA ASN A 178 -16.57 30.59 4.96
C ASN A 178 -17.81 31.26 4.34
N SER A 179 -18.85 31.45 5.15
CA SER A 179 -19.79 32.56 4.95
C SER A 179 -20.43 32.89 6.30
N ASP A 180 -19.76 33.72 7.09
CA ASP A 180 -20.42 34.77 7.90
C ASP A 180 -19.39 35.47 8.80
N ARG A 181 -18.66 36.41 8.21
CA ARG A 181 -18.19 37.62 8.89
C ARG A 181 -18.23 38.79 7.91
N ARG A 182 -19.28 39.59 8.00
CA ARG A 182 -19.22 41.03 7.74
C ARG A 182 -19.92 41.75 8.88
N ASP A 183 -19.11 42.48 9.62
CA ASP A 183 -19.52 43.43 10.65
C ASP A 183 -20.31 44.59 10.03
N SER A 184 -21.36 45.06 10.73
CA SER A 184 -21.66 46.50 10.80
C SER A 184 -22.50 46.81 12.04
N PHE A 185 -21.81 47.26 13.10
CA PHE A 185 -22.40 48.10 14.14
C PHE A 185 -22.18 49.57 13.76
N THR A 186 -23.26 50.31 13.62
CA THR A 186 -23.31 51.76 13.89
C THR A 186 -24.70 52.12 14.42
N VAL A 187 -24.73 52.60 15.66
CA VAL A 187 -25.58 53.71 16.10
C VAL A 187 -24.63 54.86 16.37
#